data_AF-A0A090QWF2-F1
#
_entry.id   AF-A0A090QWF2-F1
#
_cell.length_a   1.000
_cell.length_b   1.000
_cell.length_c   1.000
_cell.angle_alpha   90.00
_cell.angle_beta   90.00
_cell.angle_gamma   90.00
#
_symmetry.space_group_name_H-M   'P 1'
#
loop_
_entity.id
_entity.type
_entity.pdbx_description
1 polymer ?
#
loop_
_entity_poly.entity_id
_entity_poly.type
_entity_poly.pdbx_seq_one_letter_code
_entity_poly.pdbx_strand_id
1 'polypeptide(L)'
;MLSDILHAQQVLLLFKKRGVQHIVISPGSRNAPLTISFTNDSYFKCYSIVDERCASHFAMGIAQQLKQPVAVVCTSGSALLNYYPAVTEAFYSEIPLIVLSADRPPHKIDIGDGQTIRQQHVYANHILYDTHLEMINSLDDQEAMATNERLINKAINVAITNHGPVHINIPFEEPLYNTVNVPQVEPKVVDSIIETNASIPSLFLDRWEKANRKLVILSTLNPDVFTQDQLNLLTSDPTVLVMSEVSSNIRHEKIIWGGIDT
;
A
#
# COMPACT_ATOMS: atom_id res chain seq x y z
N MET A 1 -10.88 -14.57 18.59
CA MET A 1 -11.44 -15.49 17.58
C MET A 1 -11.13 -14.94 16.21
N LEU A 2 -10.85 -15.78 15.23
CA LEU A 2 -10.58 -15.40 13.84
C LEU A 2 -11.42 -16.26 12.89
N SER A 3 -11.56 -15.83 11.63
CA SER A 3 -12.29 -16.58 10.60
C SER A 3 -11.75 -18.01 10.45
N ASP A 4 -12.61 -19.00 10.21
CA ASP A 4 -12.20 -20.37 9.85
C ASP A 4 -11.66 -20.49 8.41
N ILE A 5 -12.03 -19.54 7.54
CA ILE A 5 -11.50 -19.46 6.16
C ILE A 5 -9.97 -19.27 6.14
N LEU A 6 -9.26 -20.25 5.59
CA LEU A 6 -7.79 -20.38 5.67
C LEU A 6 -7.03 -19.25 4.97
N HIS A 7 -7.43 -18.83 3.77
CA HIS A 7 -6.77 -17.72 3.08
C HIS A 7 -7.01 -16.35 3.75
N ALA A 8 -8.12 -16.17 4.49
CA ALA A 8 -8.28 -14.98 5.36
C ALA A 8 -7.27 -15.00 6.52
N GLN A 9 -7.03 -16.18 7.10
CA GLN A 9 -6.00 -16.34 8.14
C GLN A 9 -4.60 -16.06 7.59
N GLN A 10 -4.28 -16.50 6.36
CA GLN A 10 -2.99 -16.19 5.74
C GLN A 10 -2.76 -14.68 5.60
N VAL A 11 -3.77 -13.93 5.14
CA VAL A 11 -3.71 -12.47 5.05
C VAL A 11 -3.46 -11.85 6.42
N LEU A 12 -4.27 -12.19 7.44
CA LEU A 12 -4.12 -11.68 8.80
C LEU A 12 -2.70 -11.92 9.35
N LEU A 13 -2.23 -13.17 9.29
CA LEU A 13 -0.97 -13.58 9.90
C LEU A 13 0.23 -12.98 9.17
N LEU A 14 0.21 -12.90 7.84
CA LEU A 14 1.27 -12.25 7.08
C LEU A 14 1.28 -10.74 7.34
N PHE A 15 0.13 -10.07 7.38
CA PHE A 15 0.06 -8.64 7.70
C PHE A 15 0.67 -8.34 9.08
N LYS A 16 0.35 -9.17 10.08
CA LYS A 16 0.92 -9.09 11.42
C LYS A 16 2.43 -9.30 11.43
N LYS A 17 2.92 -10.36 10.77
CA LYS A 17 4.35 -10.67 10.70
C LYS A 17 5.14 -9.63 9.90
N ARG A 18 4.51 -8.92 8.96
CA ARG A 18 5.13 -7.91 8.08
C ARG A 18 4.94 -6.46 8.56
N GLY A 19 4.38 -6.23 9.74
CA GLY A 19 4.29 -4.88 10.29
C GLY A 19 3.10 -4.04 9.83
N VAL A 20 2.13 -4.61 9.10
CA VAL A 20 0.96 -3.86 8.61
C VAL A 20 -0.05 -3.69 9.74
N GLN A 21 -0.03 -2.54 10.41
CA GLN A 21 -0.78 -2.34 11.65
C GLN A 21 -2.16 -1.67 11.44
N HIS A 22 -2.26 -0.74 10.50
CA HIS A 22 -3.46 0.07 10.32
C HIS A 22 -4.37 -0.50 9.23
N ILE A 23 -5.63 -0.76 9.60
CA ILE A 23 -6.62 -1.38 8.72
C ILE A 23 -7.87 -0.48 8.69
N VAL A 24 -8.17 0.11 7.54
CA VAL A 24 -9.40 0.89 7.32
C VAL A 24 -10.43 -0.01 6.65
N ILE A 25 -11.60 -0.18 7.26
CA ILE A 25 -12.59 -1.16 6.88
C ILE A 25 -13.87 -0.44 6.46
N SER A 26 -14.27 -0.66 5.22
CA SER A 26 -15.60 -0.33 4.73
C SER A 26 -16.53 -1.53 4.96
N PRO A 27 -17.60 -1.39 5.77
CA PRO A 27 -18.43 -2.53 6.17
C PRO A 27 -19.14 -3.21 5.01
N GLY A 28 -19.22 -4.54 5.05
CA GLY A 28 -20.06 -5.32 4.16
C GLY A 28 -20.09 -6.81 4.54
N SER A 29 -20.92 -7.60 3.85
CA SER A 29 -21.07 -9.01 4.20
C SER A 29 -19.88 -9.85 3.70
N ARG A 30 -19.46 -9.67 2.44
CA ARG A 30 -18.42 -10.53 1.84
C ARG A 30 -17.04 -10.39 2.48
N ASN A 31 -16.72 -9.25 3.06
CA ASN A 31 -15.45 -9.01 3.78
C ASN A 31 -15.55 -9.32 5.29
N ALA A 32 -16.62 -9.96 5.75
CA ALA A 32 -16.74 -10.41 7.14
C ALA A 32 -15.56 -11.28 7.60
N PRO A 33 -15.04 -12.25 6.82
CA PRO A 33 -13.90 -13.07 7.22
C PRO A 33 -12.66 -12.23 7.60
N LEU A 34 -12.36 -11.20 6.82
CA LEU A 34 -11.26 -10.26 7.08
C LEU A 34 -11.57 -9.35 8.27
N THR A 35 -12.78 -8.78 8.28
CA THR A 35 -13.21 -7.85 9.33
C THR A 35 -13.14 -8.51 10.70
N ILE A 36 -13.74 -9.69 10.85
CA ILE A 36 -13.73 -10.47 12.10
C ILE A 36 -12.29 -10.75 12.53
N SER A 37 -11.43 -11.16 11.59
CA SER A 37 -10.04 -11.52 11.89
C SER A 37 -9.22 -10.31 12.36
N PHE A 38 -9.30 -9.17 11.68
CA PHE A 38 -8.56 -7.97 12.05
C PHE A 38 -9.07 -7.34 13.35
N THR A 39 -10.40 -7.22 13.54
CA THR A 39 -10.96 -6.52 14.71
C THR A 39 -10.79 -7.29 16.02
N ASN A 40 -10.58 -8.60 15.96
CA ASN A 40 -10.40 -9.45 17.14
C ASN A 40 -8.92 -9.66 17.54
N ASP A 41 -7.97 -9.05 16.84
CA ASP A 41 -6.54 -9.10 17.19
C ASP A 41 -6.05 -7.69 17.56
N SER A 42 -5.64 -7.53 18.82
CA SER A 42 -5.25 -6.23 19.41
C SER A 42 -3.99 -5.62 18.80
N TYR A 43 -3.25 -6.38 17.97
CA TYR A 43 -2.16 -5.84 17.18
C TYR A 43 -2.64 -4.79 16.18
N PHE A 44 -3.79 -5.00 15.54
CA PHE A 44 -4.29 -4.13 14.47
C PHE A 44 -5.07 -2.96 15.04
N LYS A 45 -4.84 -1.78 14.47
CA LYS A 45 -5.68 -0.62 14.70
C LYS A 45 -6.68 -0.49 13.56
N CYS A 46 -7.91 -0.92 13.84
CA CYS A 46 -9.00 -0.93 12.87
C CYS A 46 -9.81 0.37 12.92
N TYR A 47 -10.18 0.89 11.75
CA TYR A 47 -11.04 2.06 11.59
C TYR A 47 -12.22 1.67 10.72
N SER A 48 -13.45 1.99 11.14
CA SER A 48 -14.66 1.73 10.34
C SER A 48 -15.10 3.03 9.67
N ILE A 49 -15.12 3.05 8.33
CA ILE A 49 -15.54 4.21 7.53
C ILE A 49 -16.50 3.69 6.46
N VAL A 50 -17.73 4.20 6.45
CA VAL A 50 -18.81 3.66 5.61
C VAL A 50 -18.65 4.04 4.14
N ASP A 51 -18.27 5.29 3.85
CA ASP A 51 -18.03 5.74 2.49
C ASP A 51 -16.64 5.24 2.04
N GLU A 52 -16.62 4.31 1.09
CA GLU A 52 -15.39 3.69 0.60
C GLU A 52 -14.40 4.73 0.06
N ARG A 53 -14.88 5.74 -0.68
CA ARG A 53 -13.99 6.78 -1.22
C ARG A 53 -13.34 7.58 -0.10
N CYS A 54 -14.10 7.91 0.95
CA CYS A 54 -13.53 8.55 2.14
C CYS A 54 -12.55 7.61 2.87
N ALA A 55 -12.88 6.32 2.97
CA ALA A 55 -12.07 5.32 3.66
C ALA A 55 -10.68 5.16 3.01
N SER A 56 -10.60 5.12 1.68
CA SER A 56 -9.33 5.00 0.98
C SER A 56 -8.46 6.26 1.08
N HIS A 57 -9.04 7.46 1.01
CA HIS A 57 -8.29 8.70 1.28
C HIS A 57 -7.82 8.80 2.73
N PHE A 58 -8.63 8.34 3.68
CA PHE A 58 -8.22 8.27 5.09
C PHE A 58 -7.05 7.30 5.29
N ALA A 59 -7.12 6.10 4.70
CA ALA A 59 -6.02 5.13 4.71
C ALA A 59 -4.74 5.69 4.10
N MET A 60 -4.85 6.35 2.93
CA MET A 60 -3.75 7.00 2.23
C MET A 60 -3.09 8.08 3.08
N GLY A 61 -3.86 8.92 3.78
CA GLY A 61 -3.32 9.94 4.68
C GLY A 61 -2.53 9.35 5.85
N ILE A 62 -3.00 8.23 6.43
CA ILE A 62 -2.23 7.50 7.46
C ILE A 62 -0.92 6.96 6.86
N ALA A 63 -0.98 6.34 5.68
CA ALA A 63 0.20 5.77 5.01
C ALA A 63 1.23 6.84 4.69
N GLN A 64 0.79 8.00 4.20
CA GLN A 64 1.63 9.16 3.91
C GLN A 64 2.33 9.67 5.17
N GLN A 65 1.59 9.86 6.27
CA GLN A 65 2.15 10.40 7.51
C GLN A 65 3.12 9.43 8.18
N LEU A 66 2.81 8.13 8.19
CA LEU A 66 3.63 7.11 8.87
C LEU A 66 4.77 6.59 7.99
N LYS A 67 4.70 6.81 6.67
CA LYS A 67 5.60 6.20 5.67
C LYS A 67 5.62 4.67 5.81
N GLN A 68 4.47 4.08 6.11
CA GLN A 68 4.27 2.66 6.38
C GLN A 68 3.04 2.15 5.62
N PRO A 69 3.02 0.86 5.24
CA PRO A 69 1.87 0.29 4.55
C PRO A 69 0.59 0.34 5.41
N VAL A 70 -0.49 0.84 4.82
CA VAL A 70 -1.83 0.85 5.43
C VAL A 70 -2.78 0.08 4.53
N ALA A 71 -3.62 -0.76 5.15
CA ALA A 71 -4.59 -1.55 4.43
C ALA A 71 -5.96 -0.84 4.37
N VAL A 72 -6.64 -0.96 3.24
CA VAL A 72 -8.05 -0.58 3.09
C VAL A 72 -8.86 -1.79 2.62
N VAL A 73 -9.95 -2.11 3.29
CA VAL A 73 -10.73 -3.35 3.11
C VAL A 73 -12.15 -3.03 2.69
N CYS A 74 -12.66 -3.60 1.60
CA CYS A 74 -14.06 -3.44 1.18
C CYS A 74 -14.72 -4.78 0.87
N THR A 75 -16.04 -4.74 0.78
CA THR A 75 -16.85 -5.84 0.25
C THR A 75 -16.81 -5.89 -1.29
N SER A 76 -17.51 -6.86 -1.88
CA SER A 76 -17.54 -7.03 -3.34
C SER A 76 -18.36 -5.96 -4.04
N GLY A 77 -18.18 -5.82 -5.35
CA GLY A 77 -18.98 -4.93 -6.20
C GLY A 77 -18.44 -3.50 -6.26
N SER A 78 -19.34 -2.51 -6.37
CA SER A 78 -18.95 -1.11 -6.59
C SER A 78 -18.17 -0.49 -5.43
N ALA A 79 -18.22 -1.10 -4.24
CA ALA A 79 -17.41 -0.70 -3.08
C ALA A 79 -15.93 -0.62 -3.45
N LEU A 80 -15.43 -1.60 -4.20
CA LEU A 80 -14.05 -1.58 -4.70
C LEU A 80 -13.78 -0.34 -5.53
N LEU A 81 -14.61 -0.07 -6.55
CA LEU A 81 -14.38 1.02 -7.50
C LEU A 81 -14.32 2.42 -6.85
N ASN A 82 -14.98 2.61 -5.70
CA ASN A 82 -14.90 3.86 -4.94
C ASN A 82 -13.51 4.13 -4.35
N TYR A 83 -12.63 3.12 -4.21
CA TYR A 83 -11.26 3.33 -3.78
C TYR A 83 -10.36 3.94 -4.87
N TYR A 84 -10.77 3.90 -6.15
CA TYR A 84 -9.89 4.29 -7.27
C TYR A 84 -9.29 5.70 -7.14
N PRO A 85 -10.01 6.76 -6.72
CA PRO A 85 -9.40 8.09 -6.59
C PRO A 85 -8.16 8.12 -5.67
N ALA A 86 -8.23 7.48 -4.50
CA ALA A 86 -7.10 7.39 -3.60
C ALA A 86 -6.02 6.43 -4.08
N VAL A 87 -6.38 5.36 -4.81
CA VAL A 87 -5.41 4.46 -5.45
C VAL A 87 -4.61 5.21 -6.51
N THR A 88 -5.26 6.02 -7.35
CA THR A 88 -4.59 6.85 -8.35
C THR A 88 -3.65 7.86 -7.71
N GLU A 89 -4.09 8.56 -6.67
CA GLU A 89 -3.22 9.48 -5.94
C GLU A 89 -2.04 8.73 -5.31
N ALA A 90 -2.29 7.64 -4.59
CA ALA A 90 -1.23 6.84 -3.97
C ALA A 90 -0.19 6.31 -4.98
N PHE A 91 -0.61 6.05 -6.22
CA PHE A 91 0.28 5.64 -7.30
C PHE A 91 1.24 6.76 -7.72
N TYR A 92 0.73 7.97 -7.94
CA TYR A 92 1.56 9.10 -8.36
C TYR A 92 2.36 9.73 -7.22
N SER A 93 1.84 9.66 -5.99
CA SER A 93 2.49 10.23 -4.79
C SER A 93 3.41 9.24 -4.07
N GLU A 94 3.60 8.04 -4.62
CA GLU A 94 4.41 6.98 -4.03
C GLU A 94 4.01 6.64 -2.57
N ILE A 95 2.73 6.33 -2.35
CA ILE A 95 2.19 6.02 -1.02
C ILE A 95 1.87 4.53 -0.89
N PRO A 96 2.39 3.82 0.14
CA PRO A 96 2.20 2.38 0.31
C PRO A 96 0.78 2.03 0.80
N LEU A 97 -0.17 1.89 -0.14
CA LEU A 97 -1.57 1.56 0.15
C LEU A 97 -1.89 0.11 -0.27
N ILE A 98 -2.39 -0.73 0.64
CA ILE A 98 -2.76 -2.12 0.33
C ILE A 98 -4.29 -2.22 0.25
N VAL A 99 -4.82 -2.43 -0.94
CA VAL A 99 -6.26 -2.64 -1.16
C VAL A 99 -6.59 -4.12 -1.00
N LEU A 100 -7.43 -4.45 -0.03
CA LEU A 100 -8.04 -5.76 0.15
C LEU A 100 -9.50 -5.70 -0.33
N SER A 101 -9.82 -6.44 -1.38
CA SER A 101 -11.19 -6.55 -1.87
C SER A 101 -11.71 -7.95 -1.64
N ALA A 102 -12.82 -8.06 -0.93
CA ALA A 102 -13.54 -9.31 -0.86
C ALA A 102 -14.31 -9.51 -2.17
N ASP A 103 -14.32 -10.74 -2.67
CA ASP A 103 -14.96 -11.08 -3.94
C ASP A 103 -15.83 -12.33 -3.80
N ARG A 104 -16.68 -12.58 -4.78
CA ARG A 104 -17.34 -13.87 -4.92
C ARG A 104 -16.40 -14.92 -5.50
N PRO A 105 -16.67 -16.21 -5.24
CA PRO A 105 -16.03 -17.31 -5.93
C PRO A 105 -16.13 -17.16 -7.46
N PRO A 106 -15.13 -17.60 -8.24
CA PRO A 106 -15.11 -17.42 -9.69
C PRO A 106 -16.36 -17.96 -10.41
N HIS A 107 -16.95 -19.05 -9.92
CA HIS A 107 -18.16 -19.66 -10.50
C HIS A 107 -19.44 -18.85 -10.27
N LYS A 108 -19.40 -17.77 -9.46
CA LYS A 108 -20.53 -16.84 -9.22
C LYS A 108 -20.36 -15.51 -9.96
N ILE A 109 -19.30 -15.34 -10.73
CA ILE A 109 -19.09 -14.14 -11.55
C ILE A 109 -19.86 -14.27 -12.87
N ASP A 110 -20.45 -13.17 -13.36
CA ASP A 110 -21.19 -13.08 -14.63
C ASP A 110 -22.42 -14.00 -14.75
N ILE A 111 -22.98 -14.48 -13.64
CA ILE A 111 -24.22 -15.27 -13.60
C ILE A 111 -25.44 -14.51 -13.06
N GLY A 112 -25.29 -13.21 -12.80
CA GLY A 112 -26.33 -12.36 -12.22
C GLY A 112 -26.46 -12.47 -10.69
N ASP A 113 -25.43 -12.95 -9.99
CA ASP A 113 -25.38 -12.90 -8.53
C ASP A 113 -25.31 -11.44 -8.05
N GLY A 114 -25.94 -11.15 -6.91
CA GLY A 114 -26.00 -9.80 -6.37
C GLY A 114 -24.62 -9.32 -5.92
N GLN A 115 -24.31 -8.04 -6.18
CA GLN A 115 -23.07 -7.39 -5.76
C GLN A 115 -21.79 -8.06 -6.31
N THR A 116 -21.84 -8.56 -7.55
CA THR A 116 -20.68 -9.10 -8.27
C THR A 116 -20.27 -8.20 -9.42
N ILE A 117 -18.97 -7.98 -9.58
CA ILE A 117 -18.36 -7.36 -10.76
C ILE A 117 -17.07 -8.13 -11.11
N ARG A 118 -16.48 -7.87 -12.27
CA ARG A 118 -15.13 -8.35 -12.59
C ARG A 118 -14.11 -7.50 -11.84
N GLN A 119 -13.61 -7.98 -10.70
CA GLN A 119 -12.71 -7.22 -9.82
C GLN A 119 -11.22 -7.33 -10.19
N GLN A 120 -10.82 -8.36 -10.93
CA GLN A 120 -9.43 -8.51 -11.37
C GLN A 120 -9.04 -7.36 -12.30
N HIS A 121 -7.84 -6.80 -12.10
CA HIS A 121 -7.28 -5.73 -12.92
C HIS A 121 -8.08 -4.41 -12.99
N VAL A 122 -9.03 -4.16 -12.07
CA VAL A 122 -9.82 -2.90 -12.07
C VAL A 122 -8.97 -1.63 -11.98
N TYR A 123 -7.75 -1.75 -11.41
CA TYR A 123 -6.80 -0.65 -11.24
C TYR A 123 -5.61 -0.71 -12.19
N ALA A 124 -5.65 -1.47 -13.28
CA ALA A 124 -4.49 -1.79 -14.12
C ALA A 124 -3.58 -0.58 -14.47
N ASN A 125 -4.14 0.61 -14.63
CA ASN A 125 -3.39 1.82 -14.96
C ASN A 125 -2.65 2.48 -13.78
N HIS A 126 -3.06 2.23 -12.53
CA HIS A 126 -2.58 2.94 -11.33
C HIS A 126 -2.33 1.98 -10.16
N ILE A 127 -1.80 0.79 -10.44
CA ILE A 127 -1.47 -0.21 -9.42
C ILE A 127 -0.07 -0.77 -9.69
N LEU A 128 0.73 -0.96 -8.64
CA LEU A 128 2.07 -1.53 -8.79
C LEU A 128 2.03 -3.06 -8.85
N TYR A 129 1.06 -3.66 -8.17
CA TYR A 129 0.86 -5.09 -8.18
C TYR A 129 -0.62 -5.43 -7.93
N ASP A 130 -1.15 -6.32 -8.75
CA ASP A 130 -2.51 -6.82 -8.68
C ASP A 130 -2.46 -8.35 -8.58
N THR A 131 -3.24 -8.92 -7.66
CA THR A 131 -3.29 -10.36 -7.46
C THR A 131 -4.68 -10.83 -7.05
N HIS A 132 -4.98 -12.09 -7.39
CA HIS A 132 -6.20 -12.79 -7.03
C HIS A 132 -5.82 -14.05 -6.27
N LEU A 133 -6.32 -14.20 -5.04
CA LEU A 133 -6.04 -15.37 -4.22
C LEU A 133 -6.89 -16.56 -4.65
N GLU A 134 -6.36 -17.76 -4.46
CA GLU A 134 -7.07 -19.01 -4.63
C GLU A 134 -7.91 -19.32 -3.39
N MET A 135 -9.08 -19.95 -3.57
CA MET A 135 -9.85 -20.46 -2.45
C MET A 135 -9.19 -21.72 -1.90
N ILE A 136 -8.99 -21.77 -0.58
CA ILE A 136 -8.39 -22.92 0.09
C ILE A 136 -9.52 -23.69 0.78
N ASN A 137 -9.88 -24.85 0.24
CA ASN A 137 -11.04 -25.62 0.70
C ASN A 137 -10.73 -26.58 1.86
N SER A 138 -9.45 -26.98 2.01
CA SER A 138 -9.01 -27.85 3.09
C SER A 138 -7.54 -27.62 3.42
N LEU A 139 -7.09 -28.14 4.56
CA LEU A 139 -5.68 -28.11 4.95
C LEU A 139 -4.77 -28.97 4.06
N ASP A 140 -5.35 -29.87 3.25
CA ASP A 140 -4.59 -30.69 2.29
C ASP A 140 -4.25 -29.93 1.01
N ASP A 141 -4.83 -28.75 0.80
CA ASP A 141 -4.61 -27.88 -0.37
C ASP A 141 -3.32 -27.06 -0.23
N GLN A 142 -2.20 -27.78 -0.13
CA GLN A 142 -0.87 -27.22 0.09
C GLN A 142 -0.41 -26.32 -1.06
N GLU A 143 -0.86 -26.61 -2.29
CA GLU A 143 -0.52 -25.82 -3.47
C GLU A 143 -1.19 -24.44 -3.41
N ALA A 144 -2.50 -24.37 -3.16
CA ALA A 144 -3.19 -23.09 -3.03
C ALA A 144 -2.67 -22.28 -1.83
N MET A 145 -2.37 -22.94 -0.72
CA MET A 145 -1.74 -22.30 0.44
C MET A 145 -0.40 -21.66 0.08
N ALA A 146 0.50 -22.41 -0.58
CA ALA A 146 1.82 -21.90 -0.96
C ALA A 146 1.73 -20.80 -2.03
N THR A 147 0.81 -20.93 -2.98
CA THR A 147 0.54 -19.91 -3.99
C THR A 147 0.08 -18.61 -3.34
N ASN A 148 -0.94 -18.66 -2.48
CA ASN A 148 -1.44 -17.50 -1.77
C ASN A 148 -0.39 -16.85 -0.87
N GLU A 149 0.42 -17.63 -0.15
CA GLU A 149 1.55 -17.10 0.63
C GLU A 149 2.51 -16.28 -0.23
N ARG A 150 2.88 -16.80 -1.41
CA ARG A 150 3.77 -16.10 -2.34
C ARG A 150 3.13 -14.81 -2.86
N LEU A 151 1.84 -14.84 -3.22
CA LEU A 151 1.12 -13.68 -3.75
C LEU A 151 0.97 -12.57 -2.70
N ILE A 152 0.60 -12.93 -1.47
CA ILE A 152 0.44 -11.98 -0.36
C ILE A 152 1.80 -11.37 0.02
N ASN A 153 2.85 -12.20 0.18
CA ASN A 153 4.19 -11.69 0.46
C ASN A 153 4.66 -10.75 -0.65
N LYS A 154 4.45 -11.10 -1.93
CA LYS A 154 4.83 -10.24 -3.05
C LYS A 154 4.07 -8.91 -3.01
N ALA A 155 2.78 -8.90 -2.72
CA ALA A 155 2.00 -7.67 -2.61
C ALA A 155 2.54 -6.76 -1.51
N ILE A 156 2.76 -7.30 -0.31
CA ILE A 156 3.31 -6.53 0.82
C ILE A 156 4.71 -6.01 0.48
N ASN A 157 5.56 -6.84 -0.13
CA ASN A 157 6.91 -6.46 -0.52
C ASN A 157 6.88 -5.30 -1.53
N VAL A 158 6.09 -5.42 -2.60
CA VAL A 158 5.98 -4.34 -3.61
C VAL A 158 5.46 -3.05 -2.98
N ALA A 159 4.44 -3.11 -2.11
CA ALA A 159 3.93 -1.93 -1.44
C ALA A 159 5.01 -1.23 -0.59
N ILE A 160 5.84 -2.00 0.12
CA ILE A 160 6.91 -1.47 0.98
C ILE A 160 8.10 -0.96 0.17
N THR A 161 8.60 -1.75 -0.79
CA THR A 161 9.86 -1.44 -1.49
C THR A 161 9.70 -0.41 -2.58
N ASN A 162 8.54 -0.39 -3.24
CA ASN A 162 8.28 0.51 -4.36
C ASN A 162 7.38 1.67 -3.95
N HIS A 163 7.02 1.77 -2.66
CA HIS A 163 6.21 2.83 -2.09
C HIS A 163 4.97 3.14 -2.94
N GLY A 164 4.02 2.21 -3.05
CA GLY A 164 2.84 2.49 -3.88
C GLY A 164 1.72 1.48 -3.69
N PRO A 165 0.59 1.67 -4.41
CA PRO A 165 -0.61 0.91 -4.15
C PRO A 165 -0.52 -0.49 -4.76
N VAL A 166 -1.02 -1.48 -4.00
CA VAL A 166 -1.18 -2.87 -4.44
C VAL A 166 -2.59 -3.35 -4.16
N HIS A 167 -3.07 -4.32 -4.94
CA HIS A 167 -4.42 -4.86 -4.81
C HIS A 167 -4.37 -6.37 -4.64
N ILE A 168 -5.04 -6.86 -3.60
CA ILE A 168 -5.24 -8.27 -3.31
C ILE A 168 -6.75 -8.54 -3.34
N ASN A 169 -7.20 -9.23 -4.38
CA ASN A 169 -8.58 -9.68 -4.54
C ASN A 169 -8.76 -11.05 -3.90
N ILE A 170 -9.77 -11.20 -3.05
CA ILE A 170 -9.90 -12.36 -2.16
C ILE A 170 -11.29 -12.98 -2.30
N PRO A 171 -11.44 -14.13 -3.00
CA PRO A 171 -12.72 -14.79 -3.14
C PRO A 171 -13.16 -15.47 -1.83
N PHE A 172 -14.41 -15.28 -1.42
CA PHE A 172 -14.98 -15.92 -0.23
C PHE A 172 -16.27 -16.66 -0.54
N GLU A 173 -16.30 -17.96 -0.26
CA GLU A 173 -17.52 -18.78 -0.28
C GLU A 173 -18.26 -18.70 1.06
N GLU A 174 -19.59 -18.83 1.04
CA GLU A 174 -20.38 -18.94 2.26
C GLU A 174 -20.21 -20.33 2.90
N PRO A 175 -20.24 -20.44 4.24
CA PRO A 175 -20.57 -19.42 5.25
C PRO A 175 -19.40 -18.49 5.61
N LEU A 176 -19.69 -17.21 5.85
CA LEU A 176 -18.67 -16.15 6.02
C LEU A 176 -18.35 -15.77 7.48
N TYR A 177 -19.14 -16.24 8.43
CA TYR A 177 -19.12 -15.75 9.82
C TYR A 177 -18.61 -16.77 10.83
N ASN A 178 -18.22 -17.96 10.37
CA ASN A 178 -17.67 -18.99 11.22
C ASN A 178 -16.30 -18.58 11.75
N THR A 179 -15.99 -18.99 12.99
CA THR A 179 -14.75 -18.60 13.64
C THR A 179 -14.12 -19.75 14.40
N VAL A 180 -12.80 -19.69 14.50
CA VAL A 180 -11.96 -20.56 15.34
C VAL A 180 -11.24 -19.74 16.42
N ASN A 181 -10.72 -20.43 17.44
CA ASN A 181 -9.99 -19.79 18.54
C ASN A 181 -8.50 -19.62 18.25
N VAL A 182 -7.94 -20.52 17.45
CA VAL A 182 -6.52 -20.55 17.10
C VAL A 182 -6.37 -20.62 15.58
N PRO A 183 -5.33 -20.00 15.00
CA PRO A 183 -5.05 -20.14 13.58
C PRO A 183 -4.79 -21.61 13.22
N GLN A 184 -5.26 -22.00 12.04
CA GLN A 184 -5.11 -23.34 11.47
C GLN A 184 -3.96 -23.42 10.48
N VAL A 185 -3.43 -22.27 10.05
CA VAL A 185 -2.29 -22.14 9.12
C VAL A 185 -1.17 -21.33 9.77
N GLU A 186 0.06 -21.59 9.34
CA GLU A 186 1.24 -20.83 9.77
C GLU A 186 2.04 -20.36 8.54
N PRO A 187 1.64 -19.22 7.94
CA PRO A 187 2.24 -18.78 6.69
C PRO A 187 3.67 -18.29 6.89
N LYS A 188 4.51 -18.51 5.89
CA LYS A 188 5.92 -18.13 5.91
C LYS A 188 6.13 -16.73 5.34
N VAL A 189 6.99 -15.97 6.01
CA VAL A 189 7.43 -14.66 5.51
C VAL A 189 8.50 -14.87 4.45
N VAL A 190 8.37 -14.16 3.34
CA VAL A 190 9.40 -14.08 2.30
C VAL A 190 9.84 -12.63 2.22
N ASP A 191 11.02 -12.34 2.78
CA ASP A 191 11.62 -11.02 2.74
C ASP A 191 12.04 -10.62 1.32
N SER A 192 11.82 -9.35 0.98
CA SER A 192 12.43 -8.74 -0.20
C SER A 192 13.89 -8.43 0.05
N ILE A 193 14.78 -8.80 -0.88
CA ILE A 193 16.15 -8.32 -0.89
C ILE A 193 16.11 -6.87 -1.38
N ILE A 194 16.35 -5.91 -0.48
CA ILE A 194 16.51 -4.50 -0.86
C ILE A 194 17.95 -4.30 -1.29
N GLU A 195 18.20 -4.21 -2.59
CA GLU A 195 19.51 -3.77 -3.09
C GLU A 195 19.65 -2.27 -2.87
N THR A 196 20.38 -1.88 -1.84
CA THR A 196 20.65 -0.47 -1.47
C THR A 196 21.89 0.08 -2.17
N ASN A 197 22.15 -0.29 -3.41
CA ASN A 197 23.29 0.24 -4.18
C ASN A 197 22.86 1.46 -5.01
N ALA A 198 22.46 2.53 -4.33
CA ALA A 198 22.35 3.83 -4.99
C ALA A 198 23.75 4.45 -5.10
N SER A 199 24.29 4.53 -6.32
CA SER A 199 25.52 5.29 -6.61
C SER A 199 25.17 6.47 -7.49
N ILE A 200 25.79 7.62 -7.22
CA ILE A 200 25.66 8.78 -8.09
C ILE A 200 26.44 8.47 -9.38
N PRO A 201 25.81 8.55 -10.58
CA PRO A 201 26.50 8.26 -11.83
C PRO A 201 27.73 9.16 -12.02
N SER A 202 28.87 8.61 -12.43
CA SER A 202 30.12 9.37 -12.64
C SER A 202 29.95 10.54 -13.63
N LEU A 203 29.10 10.36 -14.63
CA LEU A 203 28.74 11.41 -15.59
C LEU A 203 28.02 12.60 -14.93
N PHE A 204 27.21 12.35 -13.89
CA PHE A 204 26.56 13.43 -13.14
C PHE A 204 27.60 14.23 -12.36
N LEU A 205 28.53 13.57 -11.67
CA LEU A 205 29.61 14.22 -10.92
C LEU A 205 30.48 15.10 -11.82
N ASP A 206 30.92 14.58 -12.97
CA ASP A 206 31.73 15.34 -13.94
C ASP A 206 31.01 16.59 -14.46
N ARG A 207 29.70 16.48 -14.75
CA ARG A 207 28.86 17.61 -15.17
C ARG A 207 28.67 18.61 -14.05
N TRP A 208 28.45 18.15 -12.82
CA TRP A 208 28.28 19.01 -11.66
C TRP A 208 29.56 19.81 -11.40
N GLU A 209 30.73 19.17 -11.37
CA GLU A 209 32.01 19.83 -11.10
C GLU A 209 32.39 20.88 -12.15
N LYS A 210 32.10 20.62 -13.43
CA LYS A 210 32.41 21.53 -14.55
C LYS A 210 31.39 22.66 -14.75
N ALA A 211 30.23 22.60 -14.10
CA ALA A 211 29.17 23.58 -14.29
C ALA A 211 29.49 24.90 -13.57
N ASN A 212 29.59 25.99 -14.34
CA ASN A 212 29.83 27.34 -13.80
C ASN A 212 28.61 27.94 -13.09
N ARG A 213 27.41 27.42 -13.35
CA ARG A 213 26.14 27.82 -12.73
C ARG A 213 25.23 26.60 -12.63
N LYS A 214 24.64 26.38 -11.46
CA LYS A 214 23.82 25.22 -11.13
C LYS A 214 22.51 25.73 -10.52
N LEU A 215 21.39 25.19 -10.97
CA LEU A 215 20.07 25.44 -10.38
C LEU A 215 19.57 24.13 -9.76
N VAL A 216 19.25 24.17 -8.48
CA VAL A 216 18.63 23.08 -7.73
C VAL A 216 17.21 23.50 -7.37
N ILE A 217 16.22 22.69 -7.74
CA ILE A 217 14.82 22.92 -7.40
C ILE A 217 14.39 21.85 -6.41
N LEU A 218 14.03 22.28 -5.21
CA LEU A 218 13.42 21.43 -4.19
C LEU A 218 11.89 21.53 -4.35
N SER A 219 11.29 20.51 -4.98
CA SER A 219 9.83 20.38 -5.12
C SER A 219 9.25 19.68 -3.88
N THR A 220 8.22 18.85 -4.02
CA THR A 220 7.59 18.11 -2.94
C THR A 220 8.57 17.11 -2.32
N LEU A 221 8.88 17.31 -1.05
CA LEU A 221 9.74 16.43 -0.28
C LEU A 221 9.02 16.02 1.00
N ASN A 222 9.32 14.80 1.46
CA ASN A 222 8.93 14.40 2.80
C ASN A 222 9.56 15.33 3.85
N PRO A 223 8.93 15.50 5.03
CA PRO A 223 9.58 16.19 6.15
C PRO A 223 10.90 15.52 6.53
N ASP A 224 11.85 16.35 6.96
CA ASP A 224 13.18 15.98 7.47
C ASP A 224 14.10 15.26 6.45
N VAL A 225 13.92 15.50 5.15
CA VAL A 225 14.82 14.95 4.09
C VAL A 225 16.24 15.53 4.18
N PHE A 226 16.37 16.82 4.47
CA PHE A 226 17.67 17.48 4.63
C PHE A 226 17.86 18.00 6.06
N THR A 227 19.07 17.81 6.59
CA THR A 227 19.51 18.52 7.79
C THR A 227 19.94 19.94 7.45
N GLN A 228 19.95 20.83 8.44
CA GLN A 228 20.42 22.20 8.24
C GLN A 228 21.86 22.26 7.73
N ASP A 229 22.73 21.36 8.19
CA ASP A 229 24.13 21.30 7.76
C ASP A 229 24.27 20.88 6.29
N GLN A 230 23.42 19.97 5.82
CA GLN A 230 23.39 19.58 4.41
C GLN A 230 22.94 20.73 3.52
N LEU A 231 21.96 21.52 3.97
CA LEU A 231 21.51 22.72 3.25
C LEU A 231 22.57 23.82 3.28
N ASN A 232 23.26 24.01 4.40
CA ASN A 232 24.38 24.93 4.52
C ASN A 232 25.49 24.56 3.53
N LEU A 233 25.82 23.26 3.43
CA LEU A 233 26.79 22.76 2.47
C LEU A 233 26.35 23.03 1.03
N LEU A 234 25.11 22.66 0.68
CA LEU A 234 24.55 22.85 -0.66
C LEU A 234 24.55 24.32 -1.09
N THR A 235 24.21 25.22 -0.16
CA THR A 235 24.10 26.67 -0.40
C THR A 235 25.41 27.44 -0.16
N SER A 236 26.49 26.75 0.24
CA SER A 236 27.82 27.36 0.40
C SER A 236 28.57 27.52 -0.92
N ASP A 237 28.26 26.70 -1.93
CA ASP A 237 28.83 26.83 -3.27
C ASP A 237 28.21 28.05 -3.99
N PRO A 238 28.99 29.11 -4.27
CA PRO A 238 28.46 30.32 -4.90
C PRO A 238 27.97 30.10 -6.34
N THR A 239 28.28 28.95 -6.95
CA THR A 239 27.77 28.57 -8.28
C THR A 239 26.40 27.88 -8.22
N VAL A 240 25.90 27.54 -7.02
CA VAL A 240 24.61 26.87 -6.80
C VAL A 240 23.53 27.88 -6.39
N LEU A 241 22.47 27.95 -7.18
CA LEU A 241 21.21 28.59 -6.81
C LEU A 241 20.22 27.51 -6.39
N VAL A 242 19.65 27.63 -5.19
CA VAL A 242 18.62 26.71 -4.70
C VAL A 242 17.29 27.45 -4.62
N MET A 243 16.28 26.89 -5.27
CA MET A 243 14.89 27.33 -5.19
C MET A 243 14.04 26.25 -4.56
N SER A 244 13.01 26.66 -3.82
CA SER A 244 12.12 25.73 -3.13
C SER A 244 10.66 26.09 -3.36
N GLU A 245 9.86 25.05 -3.64
CA GLU A 245 8.41 25.11 -3.56
C GLU A 245 7.93 25.04 -2.11
N VAL A 246 6.66 25.40 -1.91
CA VAL A 246 5.98 25.37 -0.60
C VAL A 246 5.90 23.94 -0.05
N SER A 247 5.72 22.94 -0.92
CA SER A 247 5.58 21.52 -0.57
C SER A 247 6.90 20.82 -0.22
N SER A 248 8.05 21.50 -0.31
CA SER A 248 9.35 20.91 0.02
C SER A 248 9.59 20.70 1.51
N ASN A 249 8.84 21.40 2.37
CA ASN A 249 9.07 21.44 3.82
C ASN A 249 10.47 21.98 4.23
N ILE A 250 11.24 22.60 3.34
CA ILE A 250 12.63 23.05 3.61
C ILE A 250 12.71 24.55 3.84
N ARG A 251 13.12 25.02 5.03
CA ARG A 251 13.39 26.45 5.33
C ARG A 251 14.87 26.75 5.53
N HIS A 252 15.40 27.68 4.74
CA HIS A 252 16.80 28.10 4.81
C HIS A 252 16.95 29.55 4.31
N GLU A 253 17.81 30.35 4.94
CA GLU A 253 17.99 31.79 4.65
C GLU A 253 18.51 32.07 3.24
N LYS A 254 19.33 31.16 2.70
CA LYS A 254 19.94 31.25 1.37
C LYS A 254 19.13 30.58 0.25
N ILE A 255 17.95 30.04 0.57
CA ILE A 255 17.07 29.38 -0.42
C ILE A 255 15.98 30.36 -0.83
N ILE A 256 15.79 30.50 -2.15
CA ILE A 256 14.75 31.35 -2.71
C ILE A 256 13.40 30.64 -2.63
N TRP A 257 12.40 31.37 -2.15
CA TRP A 257 11.04 30.89 -1.96
C TRP A 257 10.06 31.51 -2.95
N GLY A 258 9.21 30.67 -3.54
CA GLY A 258 8.10 31.09 -4.40
C GLY A 258 8.49 31.37 -5.85
N GLY A 259 7.48 31.51 -6.72
CA GLY A 259 7.65 31.79 -8.15
C GLY A 259 7.92 30.56 -9.01
N ILE A 260 7.74 29.36 -8.47
CA ILE A 260 7.72 28.09 -9.20
C ILE A 260 6.32 27.51 -8.98
N ASP A 261 5.56 27.37 -10.06
CA ASP A 261 4.37 26.52 -10.12
C ASP A 261 4.80 25.32 -10.98
N THR A 262 5.03 24.16 -10.36
CA THR A 262 5.26 22.88 -11.06
C THR A 262 3.99 22.06 -11.23
#